data_AF-A0AAE0QP17-F1
#
_entry.id   AF-A0AAE0QP17-F1
#
_cell.length_a   1.000
_cell.length_b   1.000
_cell.length_c   1.000
_cell.angle_alpha   90.00
_cell.angle_beta   90.00
_cell.angle_gamma   90.00
#
_symmetry.space_group_name_H-M   'P 1'
#
loop_
_entity.id
_entity.type
_entity.pdbx_description
1 polymer ?
#
loop_
_entity_poly.entity_id
_entity_poly.type
_entity_poly.pdbx_seq_one_letter_code
_entity_poly.pdbx_strand_id
1 'polypeptide(L)'
;LFLQNFSKGARTLTAAEMKAFLVAGDMDGDGKIGWEGKKLKMAFAGILKDEDVAAAISACSAPDSFNYKTFFAKVGLSAKSADDVKKAFFVIDQDKSGFIEEDELKLFLQNFSAGARALTDAETKAFLAAGDSDGDGKIGVDGIHNYISNRFTIVEFLQVL
;
A
#
# COMPACT_ATOMS: atom_id res chain seq x y z
N LEU A 1 -19.98 -17.24 9.21
CA LEU A 1 -19.92 -18.69 9.49
C LEU A 1 -18.98 -19.09 10.65
N PHE A 2 -18.47 -18.17 11.49
CA PHE A 2 -17.51 -18.53 12.56
C PHE A 2 -18.12 -18.69 13.96
N LEU A 3 -19.44 -18.52 14.11
CA LEU A 3 -20.12 -18.56 15.42
C LEU A 3 -20.87 -19.88 15.71
N GLN A 4 -20.91 -20.85 14.79
CA GLN A 4 -21.76 -22.05 14.95
C GLN A 4 -21.04 -23.33 15.43
N ASN A 5 -19.73 -23.29 15.74
CA ASN A 5 -18.97 -24.52 16.03
C ASN A 5 -18.48 -24.73 17.48
N PHE A 6 -19.02 -24.00 18.47
CA PHE A 6 -18.75 -24.34 19.88
C PHE A 6 -19.87 -25.20 20.46
N SER A 7 -19.79 -26.51 20.19
CA SER A 7 -20.71 -27.51 20.75
C SER A 7 -20.01 -28.30 21.87
N LYS A 8 -20.67 -28.34 23.03
CA LYS A 8 -20.60 -29.37 24.10
C LYS A 8 -19.40 -29.43 25.08
N GLY A 9 -18.62 -28.37 25.25
CA GLY A 9 -17.57 -28.35 26.29
C GLY A 9 -17.06 -26.98 26.75
N ALA A 10 -17.85 -25.91 26.55
CA ALA A 10 -17.40 -24.56 26.87
C ALA A 10 -17.30 -24.36 28.39
N ARG A 11 -16.06 -24.24 28.90
CA ARG A 11 -15.82 -23.69 30.24
C ARG A 11 -15.80 -22.17 30.16
N THR A 12 -16.27 -21.50 31.21
CA THR A 12 -16.14 -20.06 31.36
C THR A 12 -14.66 -19.69 31.41
N LEU A 13 -14.22 -18.84 30.47
CA LEU A 13 -12.86 -18.30 30.49
C LEU A 13 -12.73 -17.31 31.65
N THR A 14 -11.65 -17.42 32.41
CA THR A 14 -11.33 -16.41 33.42
C THR A 14 -10.90 -15.10 32.76
N ALA A 15 -11.01 -13.98 33.49
CA ALA A 15 -10.54 -12.69 32.98
C ALA A 15 -9.06 -12.72 32.56
N ALA A 16 -8.23 -13.52 33.24
CA ALA A 16 -6.84 -13.72 32.89
C ALA A 16 -6.66 -14.47 31.55
N GLU A 17 -7.47 -15.50 31.31
CA GLU A 17 -7.43 -16.25 30.05
C GLU A 17 -7.96 -15.43 28.89
N MET A 18 -9.04 -14.67 29.08
CA MET A 18 -9.52 -13.71 28.07
C MET A 18 -8.45 -12.66 27.74
N LYS A 19 -7.76 -12.14 28.77
CA LYS A 19 -6.67 -11.18 28.58
C LYS A 19 -5.49 -11.79 27.83
N ALA A 20 -5.12 -13.04 28.12
CA ALA A 20 -4.08 -13.75 27.39
C ALA A 20 -4.44 -13.98 25.92
N PHE A 21 -5.71 -14.31 25.61
CA PHE A 21 -6.19 -14.44 24.22
C PHE A 21 -6.19 -13.11 23.46
N LEU A 22 -6.56 -12.00 24.12
CA LEU A 22 -6.52 -10.67 23.52
C LEU A 22 -5.08 -10.23 23.22
N VAL A 23 -4.16 -10.46 24.16
CA VAL A 23 -2.72 -10.15 23.97
C VAL A 23 -2.09 -11.03 22.88
N ALA A 24 -2.44 -12.32 22.81
CA ALA A 24 -1.94 -13.21 21.76
C ALA A 24 -2.51 -12.88 20.36
N GLY A 25 -3.69 -12.25 20.30
CA GLY A 25 -4.32 -11.81 19.05
C GLY A 25 -3.89 -10.44 18.56
N ASP A 26 -3.27 -9.64 19.43
CA ASP A 26 -2.73 -8.31 19.18
C ASP A 26 -1.24 -8.44 18.78
N MET A 27 -1.00 -8.70 17.50
CA MET A 27 0.34 -8.96 16.97
C MET A 27 1.19 -7.69 16.80
N ASP A 28 0.58 -6.51 16.73
CA ASP A 28 1.24 -5.22 16.56
C ASP A 28 1.28 -4.38 17.85
N GLY A 29 0.65 -4.84 18.93
CA GLY A 29 0.76 -4.28 20.28
C GLY A 29 -0.03 -2.99 20.48
N ASP A 30 -1.02 -2.72 19.64
CA ASP A 30 -1.81 -1.47 19.65
C ASP A 30 -3.01 -1.52 20.62
N GLY A 31 -3.21 -2.65 21.31
CA GLY A 31 -4.29 -2.86 22.26
C GLY A 31 -5.63 -3.19 21.59
N LYS A 32 -5.66 -3.43 20.27
CA LYS A 32 -6.84 -3.85 19.52
C LYS A 32 -6.60 -5.23 18.91
N ILE A 33 -7.59 -6.11 19.04
CA ILE A 33 -7.65 -7.34 18.25
C ILE A 33 -8.11 -7.00 16.81
N GLY A 34 -7.27 -6.30 16.06
CA GLY A 34 -7.61 -5.80 14.74
C GLY A 34 -7.71 -6.90 13.68
N TRP A 35 -8.93 -7.32 13.32
CA TRP A 35 -9.16 -7.85 11.96
C TRP A 35 -8.96 -6.74 10.91
N GLU A 36 -9.11 -5.48 11.31
CA GLU A 36 -8.92 -4.27 10.49
C GLU A 36 -7.53 -4.25 9.80
N GLY A 37 -6.47 -4.66 10.49
CA GLY A 37 -5.11 -4.74 9.93
C GLY A 37 -4.91 -5.86 8.90
N LYS A 38 -5.79 -6.87 8.85
CA LYS A 38 -5.73 -7.93 7.84
C LYS A 38 -6.26 -7.49 6.48
N LYS A 39 -6.99 -6.38 6.36
CA LYS A 39 -7.58 -5.98 5.08
C LYS A 39 -6.55 -5.32 4.14
N LEU A 40 -5.65 -4.51 4.69
CA LEU A 40 -4.62 -3.79 3.92
C LEU A 40 -3.46 -4.70 3.50
N LYS A 41 -3.07 -5.66 4.35
CA LYS A 41 -2.04 -6.66 3.99
C LYS A 41 -2.40 -7.52 2.77
N MET A 42 -3.69 -7.63 2.42
CA MET A 42 -4.17 -8.49 1.32
C MET A 42 -3.99 -7.87 -0.06
N ALA A 43 -3.86 -6.55 -0.16
CA ALA A 43 -3.79 -5.85 -1.44
C ALA A 43 -2.58 -6.25 -2.29
N PHE A 44 -1.43 -6.40 -1.62
CA PHE A 44 -0.15 -6.75 -2.24
C PHE A 44 0.36 -8.15 -1.85
N ALA A 45 -0.35 -8.85 -0.95
CA ALA A 45 0.02 -10.19 -0.50
C ALA A 45 0.13 -11.16 -1.69
N GLY A 46 1.29 -11.80 -1.83
CA GLY A 46 1.58 -12.73 -2.92
C GLY A 46 1.98 -12.07 -4.25
N ILE A 47 1.84 -10.73 -4.37
CA ILE A 47 2.36 -9.96 -5.51
C ILE A 47 3.76 -9.44 -5.17
N LEU A 48 3.94 -8.88 -3.98
CA LEU A 48 5.22 -8.32 -3.53
C LEU A 48 5.84 -9.20 -2.44
N LYS A 49 7.16 -9.09 -2.24
CA LYS A 49 7.85 -9.75 -1.13
C LYS A 49 7.78 -8.87 0.10
N ASP A 50 7.44 -9.47 1.24
CA ASP A 50 7.29 -8.74 2.50
C ASP A 50 8.60 -8.06 2.92
N GLU A 51 9.75 -8.69 2.64
CA GLU A 51 11.07 -8.14 2.96
C GLU A 51 11.38 -6.89 2.12
N ASP A 52 11.04 -6.91 0.84
CA ASP A 52 11.25 -5.80 -0.09
C ASP A 52 10.36 -4.60 0.27
N VAL A 53 9.11 -4.88 0.66
CA VAL A 53 8.17 -3.88 1.17
C VAL A 53 8.70 -3.25 2.47
N ALA A 54 9.11 -4.06 3.44
CA ALA A 54 9.66 -3.58 4.70
C ALA A 54 10.93 -2.73 4.49
N ALA A 55 11.82 -3.16 3.60
CA ALA A 55 13.04 -2.42 3.25
C ALA A 55 12.74 -1.08 2.55
N ALA A 56 11.71 -1.03 1.71
CA ALA A 56 11.28 0.19 1.05
C ALA A 56 10.66 1.20 2.04
N ILE A 57 9.80 0.73 2.94
CA ILE A 57 9.19 1.57 3.99
C ILE A 57 10.25 2.10 4.96
N SER A 58 11.20 1.25 5.38
CA SER A 58 12.31 1.67 6.23
C SER A 58 13.17 2.75 5.58
N ALA A 59 13.40 2.65 4.26
CA ALA A 59 14.18 3.63 3.51
C ALA A 59 13.52 5.02 3.39
N CYS A 60 12.20 5.13 3.55
CA CYS A 60 11.46 6.41 3.51
C CYS A 60 10.91 6.84 4.88
N SER A 61 11.46 6.31 5.98
CA SER A 61 10.98 6.58 7.34
C SER A 61 11.16 8.04 7.79
N ALA A 62 12.14 8.76 7.25
CA ALA A 62 12.33 10.19 7.53
C ALA A 62 11.33 11.04 6.71
N PRO A 63 10.87 12.19 7.24
CA PRO A 63 10.13 13.17 6.45
C PRO A 63 10.94 13.60 5.21
N ASP A 64 10.25 13.85 4.10
CA ASP A 64 10.83 14.31 2.83
C ASP A 64 11.88 13.36 2.20
N SER A 65 11.93 12.10 2.65
CA SER A 65 12.81 11.06 2.11
C SER A 65 12.12 10.10 1.14
N PHE A 66 10.80 10.21 0.97
CA PHE A 66 10.07 9.37 0.03
C PHE A 66 10.41 9.74 -1.42
N ASN A 67 10.79 8.73 -2.20
CA ASN A 67 10.97 8.85 -3.64
C ASN A 67 10.26 7.69 -4.34
N TYR A 68 9.19 8.02 -5.07
CA TYR A 68 8.33 7.04 -5.74
C TYR A 68 9.11 6.10 -6.68
N LYS A 69 10.15 6.56 -7.41
CA LYS A 69 10.93 5.70 -8.34
C LYS A 69 11.65 4.62 -7.57
N THR A 70 12.40 5.04 -6.55
CA THR A 70 13.19 4.11 -5.74
C THR A 70 12.29 3.20 -4.92
N PHE A 71 11.14 3.69 -4.47
CA PHE A 71 10.15 2.90 -3.75
C PHE A 71 9.59 1.80 -4.65
N PHE A 72 9.07 2.14 -5.83
CA PHE A 72 8.51 1.17 -6.78
C PHE A 72 9.53 0.14 -7.25
N ALA A 73 10.78 0.56 -7.44
CA ALA A 73 11.88 -0.35 -7.76
C ALA A 73 12.21 -1.29 -6.58
N LYS A 74 12.30 -0.76 -5.36
CA LYS A 74 12.59 -1.54 -4.14
C LYS A 74 11.51 -2.56 -3.83
N VAL A 75 10.22 -2.18 -3.90
CA VAL A 75 9.12 -3.12 -3.66
C VAL A 75 8.90 -4.11 -4.81
N GLY A 76 9.56 -3.90 -5.95
CA GLY A 76 9.52 -4.79 -7.10
C GLY A 76 8.31 -4.59 -8.02
N LEU A 77 7.53 -3.50 -7.85
CA LEU A 77 6.40 -3.16 -8.72
C LEU A 77 6.85 -2.85 -10.16
N SER A 78 8.06 -2.30 -10.33
CA SER A 78 8.63 -2.00 -11.65
C SER A 78 8.84 -3.23 -12.55
N ALA A 79 8.92 -4.43 -11.96
CA ALA A 79 9.08 -5.69 -12.68
C ALA A 79 7.76 -6.47 -12.85
N LYS A 80 6.62 -5.89 -12.44
CA LYS A 80 5.31 -6.55 -12.50
C LYS A 80 4.59 -6.29 -13.82
N SER A 81 3.61 -7.14 -14.11
CA SER A 81 2.77 -7.01 -15.29
C SER A 81 1.88 -5.77 -15.20
N ALA A 82 1.36 -5.29 -16.34
CA ALA A 82 0.42 -4.18 -16.36
C ALA A 82 -0.83 -4.46 -15.51
N ASP A 83 -1.29 -5.71 -15.46
CA ASP A 83 -2.45 -6.11 -14.66
C ASP A 83 -2.17 -6.05 -13.15
N ASP A 84 -0.96 -6.39 -12.73
CA ASP A 84 -0.58 -6.28 -11.31
C ASP A 84 -0.37 -4.82 -10.90
N VAL A 85 0.14 -3.98 -11.81
CA VAL A 85 0.20 -2.53 -11.60
C VAL A 85 -1.20 -1.92 -11.52
N LYS A 86 -2.15 -2.39 -12.34
CA LYS A 86 -3.57 -2.00 -12.23
C LYS A 86 -4.19 -2.43 -10.90
N LYS A 87 -3.90 -3.65 -10.41
CA LYS A 87 -4.35 -4.06 -9.08
C LYS A 87 -3.79 -3.15 -7.99
N ALA A 88 -2.51 -2.77 -8.08
CA ALA A 88 -1.89 -1.82 -7.17
C ALA A 88 -2.61 -0.47 -7.19
N PHE A 89 -3.00 0.01 -8.37
CA PHE A 89 -3.79 1.23 -8.54
C PHE A 89 -5.12 1.15 -7.78
N PHE A 90 -5.92 0.09 -8.00
CA PHE A 90 -7.23 -0.09 -7.35
C PHE A 90 -7.17 -0.32 -5.84
N VAL A 91 -5.99 -0.57 -5.30
CA VAL A 91 -5.77 -0.62 -3.85
C VAL A 91 -5.61 0.77 -3.28
N ILE A 92 -4.97 1.66 -4.03
CA ILE A 92 -4.70 3.04 -3.61
C ILE A 92 -5.93 3.91 -3.82
N ASP A 93 -6.65 3.71 -4.92
CA ASP A 93 -7.97 4.30 -5.23
C ASP A 93 -9.04 3.66 -4.33
N GLN A 94 -9.23 4.24 -3.14
CA GLN A 94 -10.11 3.72 -2.09
C GLN A 94 -11.58 4.02 -2.41
N ASP A 95 -11.85 5.16 -3.02
CA ASP A 95 -13.20 5.59 -3.38
C ASP A 95 -13.69 4.98 -4.71
N LYS A 96 -12.78 4.38 -5.47
CA LYS A 96 -13.02 3.73 -6.76
C LYS A 96 -13.49 4.72 -7.82
N SER A 97 -13.02 5.96 -7.74
CA SER A 97 -13.24 6.99 -8.75
C SER A 97 -12.57 6.66 -10.08
N GLY A 98 -11.57 5.77 -10.07
CA GLY A 98 -10.70 5.48 -11.21
C GLY A 98 -9.50 6.43 -11.30
N PHE A 99 -9.31 7.28 -10.28
CA PHE A 99 -8.24 8.25 -10.16
C PHE A 99 -7.65 8.18 -8.75
N ILE A 100 -6.36 8.49 -8.60
CA ILE A 100 -5.76 8.68 -7.28
C ILE A 100 -5.67 10.17 -7.00
N GLU A 101 -6.37 10.59 -5.94
CA GLU A 101 -6.42 11.99 -5.51
C GLU A 101 -5.38 12.29 -4.41
N GLU A 102 -5.20 13.57 -4.08
CA GLU A 102 -4.19 14.01 -3.10
C GLU A 102 -4.33 13.32 -1.73
N ASP A 103 -5.57 13.19 -1.24
CA ASP A 103 -5.85 12.60 0.07
C ASP A 103 -5.53 11.10 0.13
N GLU A 104 -5.75 10.38 -0.97
CA GLU A 104 -5.40 8.96 -1.10
C GLU A 104 -3.89 8.77 -1.25
N LEU A 105 -3.25 9.68 -1.99
CA LEU A 105 -1.81 9.69 -2.20
C LEU A 105 -1.06 9.97 -0.88
N LYS A 106 -1.62 10.79 0.02
CA LYS A 106 -1.08 10.99 1.38
C LYS A 106 -0.99 9.69 2.17
N LEU A 107 -1.95 8.78 1.97
CA LEU A 107 -2.00 7.49 2.65
C LEU A 107 -1.29 6.37 1.86
N PHE A 108 -0.61 6.70 0.77
CA PHE A 108 0.00 5.73 -0.14
C PHE A 108 0.87 4.67 0.58
N LEU A 109 1.76 5.08 1.49
CA LEU A 109 2.63 4.15 2.21
C LEU A 109 1.86 3.19 3.14
N GLN A 110 0.70 3.63 3.64
CA GLN A 110 -0.14 2.85 4.55
C GLN A 110 -0.84 1.68 3.84
N ASN A 111 -0.98 1.75 2.52
CA ASN A 111 -1.44 0.64 1.70
C ASN A 111 -0.45 -0.54 1.67
N PHE A 112 0.82 -0.30 1.99
CA PHE A 112 1.86 -1.34 2.06
C PHE A 112 2.14 -1.80 3.49
N SER A 113 2.04 -0.89 4.47
CA SER A 113 2.20 -1.19 5.88
C SER A 113 1.34 -0.24 6.72
N ALA A 114 0.41 -0.77 7.51
CA ALA A 114 -0.49 0.04 8.33
C ALA A 114 0.23 0.97 9.31
N GLY A 115 1.46 0.63 9.72
CA GLY A 115 2.29 1.46 10.61
C GLY A 115 3.15 2.51 9.89
N ALA A 116 3.07 2.63 8.56
CA ALA A 116 3.84 3.62 7.83
C ALA A 116 3.28 5.05 8.05
N ARG A 117 4.18 6.03 8.00
CA ARG A 117 3.77 7.45 8.04
C ARG A 117 2.98 7.83 6.79
N ALA A 118 2.17 8.87 6.89
CA ALA A 118 1.65 9.57 5.73
C ALA A 118 2.77 10.30 4.99
N LEU A 119 2.59 10.53 3.69
CA LEU A 119 3.46 11.41 2.92
C LEU A 119 3.30 12.86 3.41
N THR A 120 4.39 13.63 3.35
CA THR A 120 4.34 15.07 3.60
C THR A 120 3.66 15.77 2.42
N ASP A 121 3.14 16.98 2.61
CA ASP A 121 2.53 17.75 1.51
C ASP A 121 3.52 17.97 0.35
N ALA A 122 4.82 18.09 0.65
CA ALA A 122 5.86 18.22 -0.37
C ALA A 122 6.03 16.93 -1.18
N GLU A 123 6.07 15.78 -0.51
CA GLU A 123 6.17 14.46 -1.15
C GLU A 123 4.92 14.14 -1.97
N THR A 124 3.73 14.41 -1.43
CA THR A 124 2.46 14.21 -2.12
C THR A 124 2.39 15.05 -3.39
N LYS A 125 2.73 16.34 -3.33
CA LYS A 125 2.75 17.21 -4.51
C LYS A 125 3.78 16.76 -5.54
N ALA A 126 4.98 16.37 -5.11
CA ALA A 126 6.01 15.88 -6.01
C ALA A 126 5.60 14.57 -6.69
N PHE A 127 4.88 13.70 -5.98
CA PHE A 127 4.38 12.45 -6.53
C PHE A 127 3.17 12.68 -7.45
N LEU A 128 2.24 13.55 -7.07
CA LEU A 128 1.11 13.96 -7.90
C LEU A 128 1.59 14.55 -9.22
N ALA A 129 2.46 15.55 -9.18
CA ALA A 129 3.02 16.20 -10.37
C ALA A 129 3.82 15.25 -11.27
N ALA A 130 4.26 14.10 -10.74
CA ALA A 130 4.95 13.09 -11.52
C ALA A 130 3.98 12.14 -12.26
N GLY A 131 2.80 11.88 -11.68
CA GLY A 131 1.80 10.98 -12.26
C GLY A 131 0.67 11.68 -13.04
N ASP A 132 0.38 12.93 -12.69
CA ASP A 132 -0.61 13.80 -13.33
C ASP A 132 -0.04 14.33 -14.66
N SER A 133 -0.43 13.70 -15.77
CA SER A 133 0.12 13.96 -17.10
C SER A 133 -0.72 14.95 -17.90
N ASP A 134 -2.00 15.11 -17.56
CA ASP A 134 -2.96 16.00 -18.22
C ASP A 134 -3.27 17.26 -17.39
N GLY A 135 -2.78 17.36 -16.17
CA GLY A 135 -2.85 18.54 -15.30
C GLY A 135 -4.20 18.69 -14.61
N ASP A 136 -4.94 17.60 -14.43
CA ASP A 136 -6.29 17.62 -13.84
C ASP A 136 -6.27 17.46 -12.30
N GLY A 137 -5.08 17.35 -11.71
CA GLY A 137 -4.88 17.26 -10.27
C GLY A 137 -5.04 15.86 -9.68
N LYS A 138 -5.07 14.82 -10.52
CA LYS A 138 -5.24 13.42 -10.10
C LYS A 138 -4.46 12.47 -11.01
N ILE A 139 -4.14 11.28 -10.51
CA ILE A 139 -3.36 10.29 -11.29
C ILE A 139 -4.29 9.22 -11.86
N GLY A 140 -4.37 9.13 -13.18
CA GLY A 140 -5.05 8.05 -13.87
C GLY A 140 -4.25 6.75 -13.92
N VAL A 141 -4.94 5.64 -14.22
CA VAL A 141 -4.34 4.30 -14.36
C VAL A 141 -3.19 4.28 -15.37
N ASP A 142 -3.33 5.01 -16.49
CA ASP A 142 -2.33 5.09 -17.54
C ASP A 142 -1.06 5.84 -17.08
N GLY A 143 -1.24 6.88 -16.27
CA GLY A 143 -0.14 7.65 -15.66
C GLY A 143 0.72 6.78 -14.75
N ILE A 144 0.09 5.97 -13.90
CA ILE A 144 0.82 5.08 -12.97
C ILE A 144 1.60 3.99 -13.70
N HIS A 145 1.07 3.44 -14.80
CA HIS A 145 1.73 2.38 -15.55
C HIS A 145 3.03 2.88 -16.20
N ASN A 146 2.95 4.02 -16.89
CA ASN A 146 4.11 4.66 -17.52
C ASN A 146 5.19 4.97 -16.48
N TYR A 147 4.76 5.40 -15.29
CA TYR A 147 5.67 5.80 -14.23
C TYR A 147 6.38 4.61 -13.56
N ILE A 148 5.64 3.53 -13.28
CA ILE A 148 6.16 2.36 -12.56
C ILE A 148 7.02 1.48 -13.47
N SER A 149 6.66 1.33 -14.74
CA SER A 149 7.32 0.35 -15.60
C SER A 149 8.72 0.74 -16.09
N ASN A 150 9.24 1.95 -15.79
CA ASN A 150 10.52 2.47 -16.30
C ASN A 150 10.77 2.12 -17.78
N ARG A 151 9.68 1.96 -18.55
CA ARG A 151 9.74 1.79 -19.99
C ARG A 151 9.80 3.21 -20.51
N PHE A 152 11.01 3.76 -20.51
CA PHE A 152 11.43 4.60 -21.61
C PHE A 152 11.11 3.82 -22.88
N THR A 153 9.94 4.07 -23.45
CA THR A 153 9.62 3.55 -24.75
C THR A 153 10.67 4.17 -25.68
N ILE A 154 11.47 3.32 -26.31
CA ILE A 154 12.43 3.66 -27.38
C ILE A 154 11.83 4.62 -28.43
N VAL A 155 10.51 4.73 -28.46
CA VAL A 155 9.71 5.64 -29.28
C VAL A 155 10.01 7.13 -29.03
N GLU A 156 10.38 7.57 -27.82
CA GLU A 156 10.76 8.99 -27.57
C GLU A 156 12.20 9.33 -27.99
N PHE A 157 13.08 8.32 -28.14
CA PHE A 157 14.45 8.54 -28.60
C PHE A 157 14.55 8.81 -30.11
N LEU A 158 13.44 8.60 -30.85
CA LEU A 158 13.33 8.81 -32.30
C LEU A 158 12.65 10.12 -32.70
N GLN A 159 12.18 10.94 -31.75
CA GLN A 159 11.61 12.26 -32.02
C GLN A 159 12.57 13.43 -31.74
N VAL A 160 13.80 13.14 -31.28
CA VAL A 160 14.89 14.11 -31.06
C VAL A 160 16.12 13.81 -31.94
N LEU A 161 15.98 12.98 -32.97
CA LEU A 161 16.94 12.80 -34.07
C LEU A 161 16.25 13.16 -35.39
#